data_AF-A0A0D2KGF1-F1
#
_entry.id   AF-A0A0D2KGF1-F1
#
_cell.length_a   1.000
_cell.length_b   1.000
_cell.length_c   1.000
_cell.angle_alpha   90.00
_cell.angle_beta   90.00
_cell.angle_gamma   90.00
#
_symmetry.space_group_name_H-M   'P 1'
#
loop_
_entity.id
_entity.type
_entity.pdbx_description
1 polymer ?
#
loop_
_entity_poly.entity_id
_entity_poly.type
_entity_poly.pdbx_seq_one_letter_code
_entity_poly.pdbx_strand_id
1 'polypeptide(L)'
;MDYENTIQHDEINLVRLVRRIEKSAAKEDDWKPRAAEPKEQICLRAQKSLQNVKYARRLLKNIEADEFEAPSTRITYLNGIKIKLDRAEAFLKEVELSSKPESRRPSPILPTLPIPEPPRLPSSTLEVSPQASHEHSIGTLASSEPIEKSLSPRISTQGLFISPPDLEEFSPTLITSTLPSLLPSNPAETATASGFARNFGAVPTARGQTSTAIQEELTSQLELMAKQLKRNAMHFSNSLEKDKAVVEDAQGKLEVNHDVMQKERLRLRDHSGKSRGTTCMVLGIILLVLVVFMLMVSFIRFS
;
A
#
# COMPACT_ATOMS: atom_id res chain seq x y z
N MET A 1 -24.92 -25.88 -15.13
CA MET A 1 -25.22 -24.99 -16.27
C MET A 1 -24.42 -23.68 -16.21
N ASP A 2 -23.64 -23.48 -15.16
CA ASP A 2 -23.24 -22.16 -14.70
C ASP A 2 -21.93 -21.68 -15.36
N TYR A 3 -21.13 -22.62 -15.87
CA TYR A 3 -19.85 -22.38 -16.53
C TYR A 3 -19.97 -21.50 -17.79
N GLU A 4 -20.87 -21.84 -18.74
CA GLU A 4 -21.11 -21.04 -19.96
C GLU A 4 -21.40 -19.56 -19.63
N ASN A 5 -22.14 -19.33 -18.55
CA ASN A 5 -22.50 -18.00 -18.08
C ASN A 5 -21.27 -17.23 -17.57
N THR A 6 -20.33 -17.90 -16.89
CA THR A 6 -19.06 -17.27 -16.48
C THR A 6 -18.17 -16.90 -17.67
N ILE A 7 -18.10 -17.74 -18.70
CA ILE A 7 -17.30 -17.49 -19.91
C ILE A 7 -17.83 -16.27 -20.68
N GLN A 8 -19.15 -16.14 -20.82
CA GLN A 8 -19.77 -14.95 -21.41
C GLN A 8 -19.50 -13.68 -20.58
N HIS A 9 -19.49 -13.77 -19.25
CA HIS A 9 -19.10 -12.65 -18.38
C HIS A 9 -17.63 -12.26 -18.56
N ASP A 10 -16.71 -13.23 -18.64
CA ASP A 10 -15.29 -13.02 -18.85
C ASP A 10 -14.99 -12.39 -20.22
N GLU A 11 -15.65 -12.85 -21.30
CA GLU A 11 -15.53 -12.22 -22.64
C GLU A 11 -16.03 -10.77 -22.62
N ILE A 12 -17.23 -10.52 -22.09
CA ILE A 12 -17.80 -9.16 -21.99
C ILE A 12 -16.89 -8.25 -21.14
N ASN A 13 -16.29 -8.77 -20.08
CA ASN A 13 -15.36 -8.03 -19.22
C ASN A 13 -14.01 -7.78 -19.93
N LEU A 14 -13.49 -8.73 -20.71
CA LEU A 14 -12.29 -8.56 -21.53
C LEU A 14 -12.47 -7.42 -22.54
N VAL A 15 -13.58 -7.41 -23.28
CA VAL A 15 -13.86 -6.34 -24.27
C VAL A 15 -13.98 -4.96 -23.60
N ARG A 16 -14.67 -4.86 -22.46
CA ARG A 16 -14.76 -3.62 -21.67
C ARG A 16 -13.39 -3.15 -21.17
N LEU A 17 -12.56 -4.08 -20.70
CA LEU A 17 -11.26 -3.80 -20.11
C LEU A 17 -10.23 -3.41 -21.15
N VAL A 18 -10.13 -4.15 -22.26
CA VAL A 18 -9.27 -3.81 -23.41
C VAL A 18 -9.65 -2.43 -23.94
N ARG A 19 -10.94 -2.15 -24.16
CA ARG A 19 -11.40 -0.82 -24.63
C ARG A 19 -11.10 0.30 -23.62
N ARG A 20 -11.06 0.01 -22.32
CA ARG A 20 -10.62 0.95 -21.27
C ARG A 20 -9.11 1.19 -21.34
N ILE A 21 -8.31 0.13 -21.45
CA ILE A 21 -6.84 0.19 -21.57
C ILE A 21 -6.44 0.97 -22.82
N GLU A 22 -7.04 0.65 -23.98
CA GLU A 22 -6.85 1.38 -25.23
C GLU A 22 -7.22 2.86 -25.08
N LYS A 23 -8.36 3.18 -24.45
CA LYS A 23 -8.77 4.57 -24.20
C LYS A 23 -7.84 5.33 -23.24
N SER A 24 -7.18 4.65 -22.29
CA SER A 24 -6.14 5.28 -21.47
C SER A 24 -4.80 5.43 -22.22
N ALA A 25 -4.37 4.44 -23.00
CA ALA A 25 -3.11 4.49 -23.75
C ALA A 25 -3.16 5.51 -24.89
N ALA A 26 -4.29 5.63 -25.59
CA ALA A 26 -4.47 6.57 -26.72
C ALA A 26 -4.48 8.06 -26.29
N LYS A 27 -4.57 8.35 -24.99
CA LYS A 27 -4.43 9.70 -24.46
C LYS A 27 -2.97 10.01 -24.13
N GLU A 28 -2.15 10.27 -25.14
CA GLU A 28 -0.73 10.57 -24.96
C GLU A 28 -0.47 11.73 -23.97
N ASP A 29 -1.35 12.73 -23.94
CA ASP A 29 -1.24 13.91 -23.07
C ASP A 29 -1.62 13.68 -21.58
N ASP A 30 -2.18 12.52 -21.24
CA ASP A 30 -2.34 12.06 -19.85
C ASP A 30 -1.04 11.38 -19.33
N TRP A 31 -0.06 11.09 -20.20
CA TRP A 31 1.20 10.40 -19.88
C TRP A 31 2.44 11.32 -19.93
N LYS A 32 2.33 12.51 -20.50
CA LYS A 32 3.42 13.51 -20.54
C LYS A 32 3.55 14.20 -19.17
N PRO A 33 4.78 14.40 -18.63
CA PRO A 33 4.99 15.10 -17.36
C PRO A 33 4.63 16.59 -17.49
N ARG A 34 3.38 16.91 -17.11
CA ARG A 34 2.86 18.27 -17.05
C ARG A 34 3.40 18.95 -15.80
N ALA A 35 3.66 20.26 -15.84
CA ALA A 35 4.29 21.00 -14.74
C ALA A 35 3.55 20.96 -13.38
N ALA A 36 2.30 20.48 -13.36
CA ALA A 36 1.48 20.32 -12.16
C ALA A 36 1.37 18.86 -11.63
N GLU A 37 1.91 17.86 -12.33
CA GLU A 37 1.87 16.45 -11.87
C GLU A 37 3.28 15.87 -11.71
N PRO A 38 3.66 15.35 -10.52
CA PRO A 38 4.97 14.74 -10.31
C PRO A 38 5.05 13.40 -11.06
N LYS A 39 6.23 13.10 -11.63
CA LYS A 39 6.50 11.88 -12.42
C LYS A 39 6.08 10.58 -11.73
N GLU A 40 6.17 10.54 -10.41
CA GLU A 40 5.74 9.42 -9.56
C GLU A 40 4.27 9.03 -9.78
N GLN A 41 3.36 10.01 -9.94
CA GLN A 41 1.96 9.73 -10.23
C GLN A 41 1.77 9.10 -11.61
N ILE A 42 2.57 9.50 -12.61
CA ILE A 42 2.55 8.91 -13.95
C ILE A 42 3.06 7.46 -13.90
N CYS A 43 4.16 7.21 -13.17
CA CYS A 43 4.68 5.87 -12.93
C CYS A 43 3.64 4.96 -12.23
N LEU A 44 2.96 5.46 -11.18
CA LEU A 44 1.90 4.72 -10.47
C LEU A 44 0.67 4.45 -11.37
N ARG A 45 0.27 5.40 -12.22
CA ARG A 45 -0.79 5.21 -13.22
C ARG A 45 -0.39 4.18 -14.28
N ALA A 46 0.87 4.18 -14.72
CA ALA A 46 1.39 3.21 -15.69
C ALA A 46 1.41 1.80 -15.09
N GLN A 47 1.92 1.64 -13.87
CA GLN A 47 1.94 0.38 -13.13
C GLN A 47 0.52 -0.18 -12.89
N LYS A 48 -0.45 0.67 -12.52
CA LYS A 48 -1.87 0.29 -12.39
C LYS A 48 -2.47 -0.17 -13.72
N SER A 49 -2.14 0.51 -14.82
CA SER A 49 -2.57 0.08 -16.16
C SER A 49 -1.89 -1.21 -16.60
N LEU A 50 -0.63 -1.45 -16.22
CA LEU A 50 0.08 -2.71 -16.45
C LEU A 50 -0.55 -3.89 -15.66
N GLN A 51 -1.06 -3.64 -14.45
CA GLN A 51 -1.86 -4.63 -13.71
C GLN A 51 -3.18 -4.94 -14.43
N ASN A 52 -3.88 -3.93 -14.97
CA ASN A 52 -5.07 -4.14 -15.81
C ASN A 52 -4.76 -5.00 -17.04
N VAL A 53 -3.61 -4.77 -17.70
CA VAL A 53 -3.12 -5.59 -18.82
C VAL A 53 -2.87 -7.04 -18.40
N LYS A 54 -2.19 -7.27 -17.26
CA LYS A 54 -1.96 -8.63 -16.72
C LYS A 54 -3.28 -9.36 -16.41
N TYR A 55 -4.27 -8.67 -15.85
CA TYR A 55 -5.60 -9.25 -15.62
C TYR A 55 -6.33 -9.55 -16.93
N ALA A 56 -6.27 -8.66 -17.93
CA ALA A 56 -6.81 -8.93 -19.28
C ALA A 56 -6.14 -10.14 -19.94
N ARG A 57 -4.83 -10.34 -19.78
CA ARG A 57 -4.13 -11.57 -20.25
C ARG A 57 -4.62 -12.84 -19.53
N ARG A 58 -4.92 -12.77 -18.23
CA ARG A 58 -5.51 -13.90 -17.49
C ARG A 58 -6.91 -14.22 -18.03
N LEU A 59 -7.74 -13.19 -18.25
CA LEU A 59 -9.10 -13.31 -18.75
C LEU A 59 -9.13 -13.90 -20.18
N LEU A 60 -8.20 -13.47 -21.04
CA LEU A 60 -7.99 -14.06 -22.37
C LEU A 60 -7.62 -15.55 -22.27
N LYS A 61 -6.73 -15.93 -21.34
CA LYS A 61 -6.36 -17.34 -21.10
C LYS A 61 -7.51 -18.19 -20.55
N ASN A 62 -8.41 -17.64 -19.73
CA ASN A 62 -9.60 -18.36 -19.27
C ASN A 62 -10.47 -18.79 -20.46
N ILE A 63 -10.67 -17.88 -21.42
CA ILE A 63 -11.48 -18.12 -22.63
C ILE A 63 -10.75 -19.07 -23.59
N GLU A 64 -9.45 -18.84 -23.84
CA GLU A 64 -8.58 -19.68 -24.70
C GLU A 64 -8.43 -21.12 -24.17
N ALA A 65 -8.66 -21.37 -22.88
CA ALA A 65 -8.57 -22.71 -22.26
C ALA A 65 -9.88 -23.53 -22.30
N ASP A 66 -11.03 -22.88 -22.50
CA ASP A 66 -12.34 -23.53 -22.64
C ASP A 66 -12.66 -23.83 -24.12
N GLU A 67 -12.10 -23.03 -25.04
CA GLU A 67 -12.31 -23.10 -26.49
C GLU A 67 -11.57 -24.27 -27.19
N PHE A 68 -11.90 -25.51 -26.83
CA PHE A 68 -11.34 -26.71 -27.47
C PHE A 68 -11.75 -26.86 -28.96
N GLU A 69 -12.85 -26.22 -29.39
CA GLU A 69 -13.39 -26.35 -30.76
C GLU A 69 -13.93 -25.01 -31.31
N ALA A 70 -13.15 -23.94 -31.15
CA ALA A 70 -13.55 -22.57 -31.54
C ALA A 70 -13.78 -22.37 -33.05
N PRO A 71 -14.82 -21.61 -33.47
CA PRO A 71 -14.94 -21.17 -34.85
C PRO A 71 -13.83 -20.17 -35.21
N SER A 72 -13.32 -20.23 -36.44
CA SER A 72 -12.16 -19.43 -36.90
C SER A 72 -12.35 -17.91 -36.79
N THR A 73 -13.60 -17.43 -36.78
CA THR A 73 -13.98 -16.03 -36.53
C THR A 73 -13.69 -15.59 -35.09
N ARG A 74 -13.84 -16.47 -34.10
CA ARG A 74 -13.52 -16.19 -32.69
C ARG A 74 -12.00 -16.25 -32.45
N ILE A 75 -11.31 -17.21 -33.07
CA ILE A 75 -9.83 -17.30 -33.06
C ILE A 75 -9.19 -16.02 -33.62
N THR A 76 -9.66 -15.51 -34.76
CA THR A 76 -9.15 -14.25 -35.34
C THR A 76 -9.47 -13.03 -34.48
N TYR A 77 -10.65 -12.99 -33.84
CA TYR A 77 -11.03 -11.95 -32.88
C TYR A 77 -10.13 -11.92 -31.63
N LEU A 78 -9.90 -13.08 -31.00
CA LEU A 78 -9.03 -13.19 -29.82
C LEU A 78 -7.58 -12.82 -30.14
N ASN A 79 -7.05 -13.20 -31.32
CA ASN A 79 -5.74 -12.74 -31.78
C ASN A 79 -5.70 -11.21 -32.00
N GLY A 80 -6.78 -10.61 -32.50
CA GLY A 80 -6.92 -9.15 -32.55
C GLY A 80 -6.83 -8.48 -31.17
N ILE A 81 -7.46 -9.06 -30.15
CA ILE A 81 -7.33 -8.62 -28.75
C ILE A 81 -5.89 -8.79 -28.23
N LYS A 82 -5.25 -9.93 -28.52
CA LYS A 82 -3.87 -10.24 -28.14
C LYS A 82 -2.90 -9.16 -28.63
N ILE A 83 -2.96 -8.82 -29.93
CA ILE A 83 -2.14 -7.77 -30.56
C ILE A 83 -2.40 -6.38 -29.95
N LYS A 84 -3.67 -6.02 -29.72
CA LYS A 84 -4.03 -4.75 -29.03
C LYS A 84 -3.40 -4.67 -27.63
N LEU A 85 -3.43 -5.78 -26.91
CA LEU A 85 -2.94 -5.89 -25.54
C LEU A 85 -1.41 -5.90 -25.46
N ASP A 86 -0.73 -6.53 -26.44
CA ASP A 86 0.72 -6.48 -26.61
C ASP A 86 1.20 -5.05 -26.91
N ARG A 87 0.52 -4.33 -27.83
CA ARG A 87 0.80 -2.92 -28.13
C ARG A 87 0.62 -2.02 -26.90
N ALA A 88 -0.45 -2.23 -26.13
CA ALA A 88 -0.68 -1.47 -24.90
C ALA A 88 0.36 -1.79 -23.81
N GLU A 89 0.82 -3.04 -23.69
CA GLU A 89 1.87 -3.41 -22.76
C GLU A 89 3.23 -2.78 -23.10
N ALA A 90 3.59 -2.75 -24.39
CA ALA A 90 4.82 -2.11 -24.86
C ALA A 90 4.85 -0.61 -24.50
N PHE A 91 3.79 0.13 -24.85
CA PHE A 91 3.64 1.54 -24.52
C PHE A 91 3.68 1.80 -23.00
N LEU A 92 2.97 1.00 -22.19
CA LEU A 92 2.95 1.20 -20.74
C LEU A 92 4.31 0.92 -20.09
N LYS A 93 5.11 -0.03 -20.61
CA LYS A 93 6.50 -0.26 -20.16
C LYS A 93 7.43 0.90 -20.56
N GLU A 94 7.27 1.45 -21.76
CA GLU A 94 8.03 2.62 -22.20
C GLU A 94 7.76 3.84 -21.31
N VAL A 95 6.48 4.08 -20.96
CA VAL A 95 6.08 5.12 -20.01
C VAL A 95 6.58 4.83 -18.59
N GLU A 96 6.51 3.59 -18.11
CA GLU A 96 7.04 3.18 -16.79
C GLU A 96 8.56 3.43 -16.71
N LEU A 97 9.32 3.09 -17.75
CA LEU A 97 10.76 3.36 -17.84
C LEU A 97 11.08 4.86 -17.90
N SER A 98 10.32 5.64 -18.67
CA SER A 98 10.50 7.09 -18.84
C SER A 98 10.11 7.92 -17.60
N SER A 99 9.13 7.43 -16.82
CA SER A 99 8.62 8.10 -15.61
C SER A 99 9.25 7.64 -14.29
N LYS A 100 10.05 6.57 -14.30
CA LYS A 100 10.71 6.02 -13.11
C LYS A 100 11.56 7.09 -12.40
N PRO A 101 11.32 7.39 -11.10
CA PRO A 101 12.06 8.42 -10.39
C PRO A 101 13.51 8.00 -10.12
N GLU A 102 14.42 8.95 -10.27
CA GLU A 102 15.84 8.86 -9.87
C GLU A 102 15.90 8.57 -8.37
N SER A 103 16.44 7.41 -7.97
CA SER A 103 16.36 6.97 -6.57
C SER A 103 17.39 7.66 -5.67
N ARG A 104 17.16 8.95 -5.37
CA ARG A 104 17.90 9.70 -4.37
C ARG A 104 17.73 9.04 -3.00
N ARG A 105 18.74 8.29 -2.56
CA ARG A 105 18.89 7.94 -1.14
C ARG A 105 18.98 9.26 -0.35
N PRO A 106 18.27 9.41 0.79
CA PRO A 106 18.49 10.55 1.67
C PRO A 106 19.93 10.52 2.17
N SER A 107 20.52 11.70 2.41
CA SER A 107 21.84 11.83 3.03
C SER A 107 21.84 11.10 4.39
N PRO A 108 22.87 10.30 4.72
CA PRO A 108 22.92 9.60 5.99
C PRO A 108 22.89 10.59 7.14
N ILE A 109 22.01 10.36 8.12
CA ILE A 109 21.79 11.25 9.28
C ILE A 109 22.84 11.01 10.39
N LEU A 110 23.51 9.85 10.35
CA LEU A 110 24.52 9.43 11.33
C LEU A 110 25.66 10.46 11.57
N PRO A 111 26.21 11.20 10.58
CA PRO A 111 27.23 12.22 10.80
C PRO A 111 26.70 13.50 11.47
N THR A 112 25.38 13.65 11.59
CA THR A 112 24.71 14.84 12.15
C THR A 112 24.27 14.64 13.61
N LEU A 113 24.42 13.43 14.15
CA LEU A 113 24.13 13.15 15.56
C LEU A 113 25.33 13.56 16.45
N PRO A 114 25.12 14.37 17.50
CA PRO A 114 26.21 14.72 18.42
C PRO A 114 26.69 13.49 19.19
N ILE A 115 28.01 13.32 19.29
CA ILE A 115 28.63 12.24 20.05
C ILE A 115 28.33 12.43 21.55
N PRO A 116 27.79 11.43 22.26
CA PRO A 116 27.54 11.55 23.70
C PRO A 116 28.83 11.82 24.48
N GLU A 117 28.85 12.88 25.30
CA GLU A 117 29.99 13.16 26.18
C GLU A 117 30.04 12.13 27.33
N PRO A 118 31.21 11.54 27.65
CA PRO A 118 31.31 10.53 28.71
C PRO A 118 30.98 11.09 30.10
N PRO A 119 30.42 10.27 31.03
CA PRO A 119 30.04 10.74 32.36
C PRO A 119 31.25 11.28 33.16
N ARG A 120 31.19 12.55 33.55
CA ARG A 120 32.20 13.16 34.42
C ARG A 120 32.01 12.66 35.86
N LEU A 121 33.03 11.98 36.40
CA LEU A 121 33.05 11.53 37.79
C LEU A 121 33.09 12.72 38.76
N PRO A 122 32.34 12.70 39.89
CA PRO A 122 32.30 13.81 40.83
C PRO A 122 33.53 13.79 41.77
N SER A 123 34.52 14.65 41.50
CA SER A 123 35.58 14.97 42.45
C SER A 123 35.03 15.85 43.58
N SER A 124 35.21 15.42 44.82
CA SER A 124 34.89 16.19 46.04
C SER A 124 36.08 17.05 46.48
N THR A 125 35.83 18.26 47.01
CA THR A 125 36.54 18.94 48.13
C THR A 125 35.89 20.32 48.40
N LEU A 126 36.09 20.89 49.60
CA LEU A 126 35.46 22.09 50.15
C LEU A 126 36.40 23.31 50.15
N GLU A 127 35.88 24.54 50.01
CA GLU A 127 36.44 25.75 50.64
C GLU A 127 35.39 26.89 50.77
N VAL A 128 35.72 28.02 51.41
CA VAL A 128 34.77 28.73 52.32
C VAL A 128 34.92 30.27 52.38
N SER A 129 33.81 31.00 52.13
CA SER A 129 33.48 32.35 52.71
C SER A 129 34.24 33.62 52.16
N PRO A 130 33.97 34.89 52.59
CA PRO A 130 32.78 35.72 52.23
C PRO A 130 33.06 37.23 51.90
N GLN A 131 31.99 38.07 51.86
CA GLN A 131 31.93 39.58 51.80
C GLN A 131 32.28 40.26 50.44
N ALA A 132 32.02 41.56 50.16
CA ALA A 132 30.98 42.61 50.44
C ALA A 132 31.46 43.96 49.80
N SER A 133 30.73 45.05 49.50
CA SER A 133 29.29 45.42 49.29
C SER A 133 29.24 46.83 48.59
N HIS A 134 28.05 47.47 48.41
CA HIS A 134 27.78 48.83 47.84
C HIS A 134 27.88 48.95 46.29
N GLU A 135 26.96 49.59 45.52
CA GLU A 135 26.31 50.94 45.49
C GLU A 135 27.19 52.05 44.84
N HIS A 136 26.72 53.06 44.06
CA HIS A 136 25.37 53.55 43.67
C HIS A 136 25.44 54.48 42.40
N SER A 137 24.42 54.52 41.50
CA SER A 137 23.98 55.68 40.63
C SER A 137 24.95 56.35 39.58
N ILE A 138 24.55 57.09 38.51
CA ILE A 138 23.28 57.39 37.78
C ILE A 138 23.59 57.93 36.35
N GLY A 139 22.67 57.76 35.38
CA GLY A 139 22.64 58.48 34.07
C GLY A 139 22.21 57.60 32.87
N THR A 140 21.00 57.67 32.27
CA THR A 140 20.36 58.76 31.48
C THR A 140 21.04 58.95 30.11
N LEU A 141 20.43 58.73 28.94
CA LEU A 141 19.03 58.44 28.54
C LEU A 141 18.99 57.83 27.10
N ALA A 142 18.12 56.85 26.77
CA ALA A 142 17.33 56.74 25.50
C ALA A 142 16.80 55.32 25.14
N SER A 143 15.51 55.28 24.75
CA SER A 143 14.83 54.33 23.83
C SER A 143 14.53 52.85 24.19
N SER A 144 13.24 52.51 23.96
CA SER A 144 12.66 51.22 23.46
C SER A 144 12.66 49.92 24.29
N GLU A 145 11.43 49.38 24.43
CA GLU A 145 11.02 47.95 24.47
C GLU A 145 11.24 47.12 25.77
N PRO A 146 10.54 45.96 25.93
CA PRO A 146 9.77 45.72 27.16
C PRO A 146 10.31 44.72 28.18
N ILE A 147 9.92 44.97 29.44
CA ILE A 147 9.69 44.07 30.59
C ILE A 147 10.37 42.68 30.51
N GLU A 148 11.50 42.56 31.21
CA GLU A 148 12.12 41.27 31.51
C GLU A 148 11.27 40.38 32.43
N LYS A 149 11.42 39.05 32.26
CA LYS A 149 11.58 38.14 33.40
C LYS A 149 12.74 37.19 33.17
N SER A 150 13.80 37.38 33.94
CA SER A 150 14.93 36.45 34.03
C SER A 150 14.49 35.07 34.53
N LEU A 151 15.02 34.00 33.92
CA LEU A 151 15.71 32.89 34.61
C LEU A 151 16.15 31.80 33.61
N SER A 152 17.41 31.39 33.67
CA SER A 152 17.97 30.34 32.81
C SER A 152 17.36 28.96 33.12
N PRO A 153 16.82 28.22 32.12
CA PRO A 153 16.29 26.88 32.35
C PRO A 153 17.42 25.86 32.56
N ARG A 154 17.69 25.55 33.83
CA ARG A 154 18.49 24.40 34.27
C ARG A 154 17.83 23.12 33.78
N ILE A 155 18.37 22.50 32.73
CA ILE A 155 17.81 21.25 32.15
C ILE A 155 17.86 20.14 33.21
N SER A 156 16.68 19.77 33.74
CA SER A 156 16.53 18.74 34.76
C SER A 156 16.41 17.37 34.11
N THR A 157 17.24 16.41 34.53
CA THR A 157 17.27 15.05 34.00
C THR A 157 16.18 14.17 34.61
N GLN A 158 14.91 14.54 34.41
CA GLN A 158 13.74 13.78 34.86
C GLN A 158 12.64 13.83 33.78
N GLY A 159 12.60 12.82 32.91
CA GLY A 159 11.65 12.78 31.79
C GLY A 159 11.55 11.46 31.02
N LEU A 160 12.03 10.34 31.59
CA LEU A 160 12.07 9.02 30.93
C LEU A 160 11.05 8.04 31.54
N PHE A 161 9.85 8.53 31.83
CA PHE A 161 8.67 7.74 32.19
C PHE A 161 7.47 8.26 31.41
N ILE A 162 7.08 7.54 30.36
CA ILE A 162 5.86 7.84 29.60
C ILE A 162 4.69 7.18 30.34
N SER A 163 4.02 7.97 31.18
CA SER A 163 2.67 7.69 31.67
C SER A 163 1.63 8.40 30.77
N PRO A 164 0.40 7.88 30.65
CA PRO A 164 -0.52 8.28 29.59
C PRO A 164 -1.36 9.53 29.94
N PRO A 165 -1.75 10.34 28.93
CA PRO A 165 -3.00 11.09 28.95
C PRO A 165 -4.18 10.17 28.57
N ASP A 166 -5.38 10.50 29.06
CA ASP A 166 -6.61 9.72 28.89
C ASP A 166 -7.60 10.39 27.90
N LEU A 167 -8.80 9.81 27.79
CA LEU A 167 -9.88 10.02 26.80
C LEU A 167 -10.53 11.42 26.68
N GLU A 168 -11.35 11.53 25.62
CA GLU A 168 -12.28 12.61 25.23
C GLU A 168 -11.64 13.93 24.69
N GLU A 169 -12.17 14.64 23.68
CA GLU A 169 -13.41 14.45 22.89
C GLU A 169 -13.25 15.02 21.44
N PHE A 170 -14.17 14.66 20.52
CA PHE A 170 -14.38 15.19 19.15
C PHE A 170 -13.43 14.79 18.00
N SER A 171 -13.97 14.91 16.77
CA SER A 171 -13.49 14.33 15.49
C SER A 171 -13.66 15.35 14.34
N PRO A 172 -13.42 15.05 13.03
CA PRO A 172 -12.78 13.90 12.39
C PRO A 172 -11.76 14.32 11.28
N THR A 173 -11.48 13.40 10.33
CA THR A 173 -10.99 13.60 8.94
C THR A 173 -9.48 13.37 8.66
N LEU A 174 -9.21 12.89 7.43
CA LEU A 174 -7.91 12.67 6.76
C LEU A 174 -7.00 11.54 7.28
N ILE A 175 -7.42 10.33 6.91
CA ILE A 175 -6.57 9.16 6.66
C ILE A 175 -5.32 9.54 5.84
N THR A 176 -4.11 9.19 6.31
CA THR A 176 -3.01 8.54 5.56
C THR A 176 -1.72 8.62 6.39
N SER A 177 -1.25 7.51 6.95
CA SER A 177 0.10 7.42 7.49
C SER A 177 0.72 6.03 7.32
N THR A 178 2.00 6.05 6.99
CA THR A 178 2.90 4.97 6.58
C THR A 178 2.91 3.72 7.48
N LEU A 179 2.72 2.54 6.87
CA LEU A 179 3.15 1.25 7.44
C LEU A 179 4.53 0.85 6.86
N PRO A 180 5.57 0.65 7.68
CA PRO A 180 6.82 0.05 7.22
C PRO A 180 6.67 -1.47 7.09
N SER A 181 6.78 -2.00 5.87
CA SER A 181 6.72 -3.44 5.61
C SER A 181 8.02 -4.14 6.02
N LEU A 182 7.94 -5.12 6.91
CA LEU A 182 9.03 -6.01 7.29
C LEU A 182 8.55 -7.47 7.25
N LEU A 183 8.74 -8.12 6.09
CA LEU A 183 8.53 -9.55 5.90
C LEU A 183 9.83 -10.18 5.37
N PRO A 184 10.45 -11.15 6.09
CA PRO A 184 11.56 -11.94 5.57
C PRO A 184 11.06 -12.91 4.48
N SER A 185 11.73 -12.96 3.33
CA SER A 185 11.51 -13.99 2.31
C SER A 185 12.34 -15.25 2.60
N ASN A 186 11.81 -16.42 2.23
CA ASN A 186 12.46 -17.73 2.42
C ASN A 186 13.92 -17.78 1.93
N PRO A 187 14.79 -18.58 2.59
CA PRO A 187 16.06 -19.00 2.02
C PRO A 187 15.84 -20.01 0.88
N ALA A 188 16.71 -19.95 -0.13
CA ALA A 188 16.95 -21.02 -1.09
C ALA A 188 18.41 -21.50 -0.95
N GLU A 189 18.66 -22.77 -1.24
CA GLU A 189 19.93 -23.43 -0.93
C GLU A 189 21.07 -23.09 -1.92
N THR A 190 22.29 -23.50 -1.55
CA THR A 190 23.49 -23.58 -2.41
C THR A 190 24.21 -22.26 -2.72
N ALA A 191 25.01 -21.79 -1.76
CA ALA A 191 26.22 -21.01 -2.05
C ALA A 191 27.36 -21.36 -1.08
N THR A 192 28.51 -21.69 -1.67
CA THR A 192 29.78 -22.16 -1.07
C THR A 192 30.21 -21.40 0.20
N ALA A 193 30.53 -22.14 1.27
CA ALA A 193 30.99 -21.55 2.53
C ALA A 193 32.48 -21.13 2.50
N SER A 194 32.75 -19.87 2.15
CA SER A 194 34.06 -19.23 2.36
C SER A 194 33.94 -17.73 2.65
N GLY A 195 33.99 -17.33 3.93
CA GLY A 195 33.92 -15.90 4.29
C GLY A 195 33.98 -15.54 5.78
N PHE A 196 33.53 -16.41 6.70
CA PHE A 196 33.39 -16.04 8.12
C PHE A 196 34.64 -16.26 9.00
N ALA A 197 35.83 -16.34 8.39
CA ALA A 197 37.08 -16.73 9.06
C ALA A 197 38.09 -15.57 9.23
N ARG A 198 37.61 -14.34 9.47
CA ARG A 198 38.43 -13.20 9.91
C ARG A 198 37.66 -12.32 10.90
N ASN A 199 37.98 -12.48 12.19
CA ASN A 199 37.93 -11.47 13.28
C ASN A 199 37.99 -12.06 14.69
N PHE A 200 38.12 -13.38 14.86
CA PHE A 200 38.55 -13.96 16.14
C PHE A 200 40.08 -13.83 16.28
N GLY A 201 40.50 -12.94 17.19
CA GLY A 201 41.90 -12.78 17.57
C GLY A 201 42.47 -14.01 18.27
N ALA A 202 43.80 -14.07 18.38
CA ALA A 202 44.49 -15.22 18.97
C ALA A 202 44.02 -15.50 20.40
N VAL A 203 43.72 -16.76 20.69
CA VAL A 203 43.37 -17.24 22.03
C VAL A 203 44.65 -17.32 22.89
N PRO A 204 44.79 -16.55 23.98
CA PRO A 204 45.79 -16.83 24.99
C PRO A 204 45.33 -18.03 25.81
N THR A 205 46.09 -19.13 25.79
CA THR A 205 45.75 -20.37 26.51
C THR A 205 45.95 -20.21 28.02
N ALA A 206 45.02 -19.53 28.69
CA ALA A 206 45.05 -19.28 30.12
C ALA A 206 43.65 -19.35 30.76
N ARG A 207 43.60 -19.96 31.95
CA ARG A 207 42.55 -19.83 32.97
C ARG A 207 41.14 -20.35 32.61
N GLY A 208 40.94 -21.65 32.79
CA GLY A 208 39.62 -22.31 32.84
C GLY A 208 38.76 -21.94 34.08
N GLN A 209 38.64 -20.65 34.37
CA GLN A 209 37.75 -20.08 35.42
C GLN A 209 36.90 -18.92 34.89
N THR A 210 37.18 -18.40 33.69
CA THR A 210 36.41 -17.30 33.07
C THR A 210 35.21 -17.80 32.27
N SER A 211 35.28 -19.02 31.73
CA SER A 211 34.24 -19.61 30.89
C SER A 211 32.88 -19.73 31.61
N THR A 212 32.87 -20.02 32.91
CA THR A 212 31.63 -20.12 33.70
C THR A 212 30.96 -18.76 33.87
N ALA A 213 31.73 -17.71 34.19
CA ALA A 213 31.21 -16.35 34.30
C ALA A 213 30.64 -15.84 32.96
N ILE A 214 31.27 -16.17 31.84
CA ILE A 214 30.77 -15.83 30.49
C ILE A 214 29.50 -16.65 30.17
N GLN A 215 29.41 -17.91 30.62
CA GLN A 215 28.18 -18.72 30.48
C GLN A 215 27.03 -18.19 31.33
N GLU A 216 27.30 -17.72 32.55
CA GLU A 216 26.31 -17.04 33.39
C GLU A 216 25.84 -15.73 32.76
N GLU A 217 26.75 -14.90 32.21
CA GLU A 217 26.38 -13.67 31.51
C GLU A 217 25.49 -13.95 30.29
N LEU A 218 25.90 -14.87 29.41
CA LEU A 218 25.11 -15.27 28.24
C LEU A 218 23.75 -15.85 28.63
N THR A 219 23.67 -16.62 29.72
CA THR A 219 22.41 -17.14 30.25
C THR A 219 21.51 -16.01 30.75
N SER A 220 22.07 -14.99 31.42
CA SER A 220 21.30 -13.82 31.88
C SER A 220 20.79 -12.97 30.72
N GLN A 221 21.59 -12.77 29.67
CA GLN A 221 21.18 -12.07 28.44
C GLN A 221 20.07 -12.85 27.71
N LEU A 222 20.18 -14.19 27.65
CA LEU A 222 19.15 -15.05 27.06
C LEU A 222 17.84 -15.03 27.88
N GLU A 223 17.92 -15.02 29.21
CA GLU A 223 16.74 -14.89 30.07
C GLU A 223 16.04 -13.53 29.89
N LEU A 224 16.80 -12.44 29.76
CA LEU A 224 16.28 -11.10 29.44
C LEU A 224 15.64 -11.05 28.04
N MET A 225 16.28 -11.63 27.02
CA MET A 225 15.69 -11.75 25.68
C MET A 225 14.42 -12.62 25.69
N ALA A 226 14.38 -13.71 26.44
CA ALA A 226 13.20 -14.55 26.58
C ALA A 226 12.04 -13.80 27.28
N LYS A 227 12.33 -13.01 28.33
CA LYS A 227 11.36 -12.12 28.98
C LYS A 227 10.83 -11.06 28.01
N GLN A 228 11.70 -10.45 27.20
CA GLN A 228 11.30 -9.47 26.18
C GLN A 228 10.48 -10.11 25.06
N LEU A 229 10.89 -11.27 24.54
CA LEU A 229 10.16 -12.02 23.51
C LEU A 229 8.77 -12.45 24.01
N LYS A 230 8.65 -12.90 25.27
CA LYS A 230 7.36 -13.20 25.90
C LYS A 230 6.47 -11.95 26.01
N ARG A 231 7.03 -10.79 26.36
CA ARG A 231 6.29 -9.52 26.42
C ARG A 231 5.83 -9.08 25.03
N ASN A 232 6.68 -9.22 24.01
CA ASN A 232 6.33 -8.94 22.62
C ASN A 232 5.23 -9.90 22.12
N ALA A 233 5.31 -11.20 22.43
CA ALA A 233 4.29 -12.18 22.06
C ALA A 233 2.93 -11.87 22.70
N MET A 234 2.90 -11.48 23.98
CA MET A 234 1.68 -11.02 24.67
C MET A 234 1.15 -9.69 24.10
N HIS A 235 2.02 -8.79 23.64
CA HIS A 235 1.56 -7.60 22.92
C HIS A 235 0.93 -7.99 21.58
N PHE A 236 1.57 -8.89 20.81
CA PHE A 236 1.05 -9.34 19.52
C PHE A 236 -0.26 -10.14 19.64
N SER A 237 -0.47 -10.97 20.67
CA SER A 237 -1.78 -11.61 20.88
C SER A 237 -2.89 -10.59 21.10
N ASN A 238 -2.60 -9.56 21.91
CA ASN A 238 -3.58 -8.54 22.26
C ASN A 238 -3.82 -7.52 21.12
N SER A 239 -2.86 -7.35 20.21
CA SER A 239 -3.08 -6.69 18.91
C SER A 239 -3.95 -7.55 18.00
N LEU A 240 -3.59 -8.82 17.79
CA LEU A 240 -4.32 -9.73 16.89
C LEU A 240 -5.77 -9.96 17.32
N GLU A 241 -6.08 -9.95 18.62
CA GLU A 241 -7.46 -10.03 19.12
C GLU A 241 -8.28 -8.77 18.77
N LYS A 242 -7.69 -7.58 18.85
CA LYS A 242 -8.32 -6.32 18.41
C LYS A 242 -8.46 -6.26 16.90
N ASP A 243 -7.41 -6.63 16.17
CA ASP A 243 -7.41 -6.67 14.71
C ASP A 243 -8.46 -7.67 14.19
N LYS A 244 -8.61 -8.82 14.86
CA LYS A 244 -9.69 -9.78 14.60
C LYS A 244 -11.07 -9.14 14.78
N ALA A 245 -11.32 -8.44 15.89
CA ALA A 245 -12.61 -7.79 16.13
C ALA A 245 -12.92 -6.71 15.06
N VAL A 246 -11.91 -5.98 14.59
CA VAL A 246 -12.04 -5.03 13.47
C VAL A 246 -12.32 -5.75 12.14
N VAL A 247 -11.72 -6.92 11.90
CA VAL A 247 -12.01 -7.75 10.72
C VAL A 247 -13.43 -8.31 10.75
N GLU A 248 -13.93 -8.76 11.90
CA GLU A 248 -15.30 -9.27 12.07
C GLU A 248 -16.35 -8.15 11.87
N ASP A 249 -16.11 -6.94 12.41
CA ASP A 249 -16.94 -5.76 12.14
C ASP A 249 -16.91 -5.33 10.65
N ALA A 250 -15.73 -5.35 10.03
CA ALA A 250 -15.58 -5.05 8.60
C ALA A 250 -16.28 -6.11 7.72
N GLN A 251 -16.25 -7.38 8.10
CA GLN A 251 -16.97 -8.46 7.43
C GLN A 251 -18.48 -8.26 7.55
N GLY A 252 -19.02 -8.02 8.75
CA GLY A 252 -20.46 -7.77 8.93
C GLY A 252 -20.95 -6.56 8.13
N LYS A 253 -20.16 -5.48 8.06
CA LYS A 253 -20.44 -4.31 7.21
C LYS A 253 -20.39 -4.63 5.72
N LEU A 254 -19.47 -5.50 5.29
CA LEU A 254 -19.37 -5.96 3.90
C LEU A 254 -20.57 -6.84 3.51
N GLU A 255 -21.00 -7.76 4.38
CA GLU A 255 -22.17 -8.63 4.18
C GLU A 255 -23.45 -7.80 4.05
N VAL A 256 -23.70 -6.87 4.98
CA VAL A 256 -24.87 -5.97 4.92
C VAL A 256 -24.85 -5.09 3.65
N ASN A 257 -23.68 -4.58 3.25
CA ASN A 257 -23.56 -3.78 2.02
C ASN A 257 -23.80 -4.63 0.76
N HIS A 258 -23.28 -5.86 0.73
CA HIS A 258 -23.47 -6.82 -0.34
C HIS A 258 -24.94 -7.21 -0.50
N ASP A 259 -25.67 -7.46 0.59
CA ASP A 259 -27.09 -7.80 0.56
C ASP A 259 -27.95 -6.64 0.06
N VAL A 260 -27.64 -5.41 0.48
CA VAL A 260 -28.26 -4.19 -0.09
C VAL A 260 -27.99 -4.11 -1.60
N MET A 261 -26.74 -4.30 -2.03
CA MET A 261 -26.38 -4.29 -3.45
C MET A 261 -27.08 -5.40 -4.24
N GLN A 262 -27.24 -6.61 -3.69
CA GLN A 262 -27.99 -7.69 -4.33
C GLN A 262 -29.48 -7.34 -4.46
N LYS A 263 -30.09 -6.82 -3.39
CA LYS A 263 -31.49 -6.40 -3.37
C LYS A 263 -31.77 -5.27 -4.37
N GLU A 264 -30.86 -4.30 -4.48
CA GLU A 264 -30.94 -3.26 -5.50
C GLU A 264 -30.71 -3.79 -6.91
N ARG A 265 -29.74 -4.69 -7.11
CA ARG A 265 -29.51 -5.36 -8.41
C ARG A 265 -30.74 -6.14 -8.88
N LEU A 266 -31.46 -6.81 -7.98
CA LEU A 266 -32.74 -7.48 -8.28
C LEU A 266 -33.81 -6.45 -8.66
N ARG A 267 -34.04 -5.41 -7.85
CA ARG A 267 -35.02 -4.34 -8.16
C ARG A 267 -34.75 -3.65 -9.50
N LEU A 268 -33.47 -3.39 -9.81
CA LEU A 268 -33.03 -2.82 -11.09
C LEU A 268 -33.21 -3.81 -12.26
N ARG A 269 -32.97 -5.10 -12.04
CA ARG A 269 -33.22 -6.15 -13.04
C ARG A 269 -34.69 -6.24 -13.40
N ASP A 270 -35.58 -6.21 -12.42
CA ASP A 270 -37.03 -6.33 -12.65
C ASP A 270 -37.57 -5.09 -13.39
N HIS A 271 -37.11 -3.89 -13.02
CA HIS A 271 -37.44 -2.65 -13.75
C HIS A 271 -36.85 -2.62 -15.16
N SER A 272 -35.63 -3.14 -15.36
CA SER A 272 -35.00 -3.29 -16.68
C SER A 272 -35.73 -4.30 -17.56
N GLY A 273 -36.16 -5.44 -16.99
CA GLY A 273 -36.97 -6.45 -17.67
C GLY A 273 -38.29 -5.87 -18.18
N LYS A 274 -38.99 -5.11 -17.34
CA LYS A 274 -40.26 -4.44 -17.72
C LYS A 274 -40.07 -3.43 -18.87
N SER A 275 -38.97 -2.68 -18.87
CA SER A 275 -38.62 -1.73 -19.95
C SER A 275 -38.20 -2.42 -21.26
N ARG A 276 -37.54 -3.58 -21.18
CA ARG A 276 -37.13 -4.36 -22.36
C ARG A 276 -38.27 -5.19 -22.96
N GLY A 277 -39.24 -5.62 -22.15
CA GLY A 277 -40.40 -6.38 -22.59
C GLY A 277 -41.30 -5.64 -23.58
N THR A 278 -41.56 -4.36 -23.36
CA THR A 278 -42.36 -3.52 -24.29
C THR A 278 -41.66 -3.36 -25.64
N THR A 279 -40.36 -3.06 -25.62
CA THR A 279 -39.53 -2.96 -26.84
C THR A 279 -39.50 -4.28 -27.61
N CYS A 280 -39.42 -5.42 -26.90
CA CYS A 280 -39.47 -6.75 -27.51
C CYS A 280 -40.82 -7.04 -28.18
N MET A 281 -41.93 -6.70 -27.51
CA MET A 281 -43.29 -6.77 -28.10
C MET A 281 -43.41 -5.95 -29.38
N VAL A 282 -42.95 -4.69 -29.37
CA VAL A 282 -42.98 -3.82 -30.56
C VAL A 282 -42.14 -4.38 -31.71
N LEU A 283 -40.93 -4.88 -31.43
CA LEU A 283 -40.09 -5.54 -32.45
C LEU A 283 -40.74 -6.81 -33.01
N GLY A 284 -41.44 -7.59 -32.17
CA GLY A 284 -42.21 -8.76 -32.61
C GLY A 284 -43.35 -8.40 -33.57
N ILE A 285 -44.08 -7.32 -33.30
CA ILE A 285 -45.14 -6.80 -34.19
C ILE A 285 -44.55 -6.33 -35.53
N ILE A 286 -43.42 -5.61 -35.50
CA ILE A 286 -42.72 -5.17 -36.72
C ILE A 286 -42.27 -6.38 -37.57
N LEU A 287 -41.72 -7.42 -36.93
CA LEU A 287 -41.35 -8.66 -37.61
C LEU A 287 -42.56 -9.38 -38.20
N LEU A 288 -43.69 -9.46 -37.48
CA LEU A 288 -44.93 -10.07 -37.98
C LEU A 288 -45.42 -9.36 -39.25
N VAL A 289 -45.43 -8.02 -39.25
CA VAL A 289 -45.83 -7.21 -40.42
C VAL A 289 -44.88 -7.45 -41.60
N LEU A 290 -43.56 -7.53 -41.36
CA LEU A 290 -42.58 -7.86 -42.41
C LEU A 290 -42.80 -9.27 -42.99
N VAL A 291 -43.11 -10.27 -42.16
CA VAL A 291 -43.40 -11.64 -42.63
C VAL A 291 -44.68 -11.67 -43.47
N VAL A 292 -45.77 -11.03 -43.02
CA VAL A 292 -47.02 -10.95 -43.79
C VAL A 292 -46.82 -10.21 -45.11
N PHE A 293 -46.04 -9.12 -45.12
CA PHE A 293 -45.69 -8.39 -46.34
C PHE A 293 -44.87 -9.24 -47.31
N MET A 294 -43.84 -9.95 -46.83
CA MET A 294 -43.03 -10.85 -47.65
C MET A 294 -43.86 -12.00 -48.22
N LEU A 295 -44.80 -12.56 -47.46
CA LEU A 295 -45.74 -13.56 -47.96
C LEU A 295 -46.66 -12.99 -49.05
N MET A 296 -47.23 -11.80 -48.86
CA MET A 296 -48.08 -11.15 -49.87
C MET A 296 -47.32 -10.86 -51.17
N VAL A 297 -46.09 -10.33 -51.08
CA VAL A 297 -45.21 -10.11 -52.23
C VAL A 297 -44.82 -11.43 -52.90
N SER A 298 -44.61 -12.50 -52.12
CA SER A 298 -44.35 -13.84 -52.66
C SER A 298 -45.56 -14.38 -53.42
N PHE A 299 -46.77 -14.30 -52.88
CA PHE A 299 -47.99 -14.70 -53.59
C PHE A 299 -48.20 -13.91 -54.89
N ILE A 300 -47.98 -12.59 -54.90
CA ILE A 300 -48.10 -11.75 -56.11
C ILE A 300 -47.01 -12.07 -57.16
N ARG A 301 -45.86 -12.64 -56.75
CA ARG A 301 -44.72 -12.95 -57.64
C ARG A 301 -44.66 -14.41 -58.08
N PHE A 302 -45.41 -15.30 -57.43
CA PHE A 302 -45.44 -16.75 -57.69
C PHE A 302 -46.81 -17.26 -58.17
N SER A 303 -47.78 -16.35 -58.32
CA SER A 303 -49.06 -16.55 -59.01
C SER A 303 -49.09 -15.82 -60.36
#